data_AF-A0A9E0W0W0-F1
#
_entry.id   AF-A0A9E0W0W0-F1
#
_cell.length_a   1.000
_cell.length_b   1.000
_cell.length_c   1.000
_cell.angle_alpha   90.00
_cell.angle_beta   90.00
_cell.angle_gamma   90.00
#
_symmetry.space_group_name_H-M   'P 1'
#
loop_
_entity.id
_entity.type
_entity.pdbx_description
1 polymer ?
#
loop_
_entity_poly.entity_id
_entity_poly.type
_entity_poly.pdbx_seq_one_letter_code
_entity_poly.pdbx_strand_id
1 'polypeptide(L)' 'DEYIDYYNTKRIKVKLKGLTPVEYRNQALSAA' A
#
# COMPACT_ATOMS: atom_id res chain seq x y z
N ASP A 1 -3.60 17.27 -1.08
CA ASP A 1 -4.39 16.09 -0.68
C ASP A 1 -4.33 14.94 -1.68
N GLU A 2 -4.57 15.17 -2.98
CA GLU A 2 -4.57 14.08 -3.99
C GLU A 2 -3.25 13.31 -4.12
N TYR A 3 -2.10 13.99 -4.01
CA TYR A 3 -0.80 13.31 -4.08
C TYR A 3 -0.59 12.33 -2.92
N ILE A 4 -1.06 12.68 -1.72
CA ILE A 4 -0.93 11.85 -0.52
C ILE A 4 -1.87 10.64 -0.63
N ASP A 5 -3.11 10.87 -1.09
CA ASP A 5 -4.05 9.78 -1.37
C ASP A 5 -3.46 8.83 -2.41
N TYR A 6 -3.07 9.34 -3.57
CA TYR A 6 -2.45 8.55 -4.62
C TYR A 6 -1.27 7.73 -4.10
N TYR A 7 -0.36 8.34 -3.34
CA TYR A 7 0.82 7.63 -2.82
C TYR A 7 0.45 6.51 -1.84
N ASN A 8 -0.58 6.68 -1.02
CA ASN A 8 -0.96 5.69 0.00
C ASN A 8 -1.89 4.59 -0.52
N THR A 9 -2.84 4.94 -1.39
CA THR A 9 -3.99 4.07 -1.73
C THR A 9 -4.03 3.63 -3.19
N LYS A 10 -3.34 4.32 -4.10
CA LYS A 10 -3.40 4.02 -5.55
C LYS A 10 -2.05 3.60 -6.14
N ARG A 11 -0.94 4.00 -5.51
CA ARG A 11 0.41 3.76 -6.01
C ARG A 11 0.83 2.31 -5.77
N ILE A 12 0.86 1.53 -6.85
CA ILE A 12 1.36 0.15 -6.83
C ILE A 12 2.90 0.11 -6.74
N LYS A 13 3.44 -0.79 -5.93
CA LYS A 13 4.88 -1.05 -5.81
C LYS A 13 5.21 -2.50 -6.18
N VAL A 14 6.07 -2.70 -7.18
CA VAL A 14 6.58 -4.04 -7.56
C VAL A 14 7.24 -4.75 -6.38
N LYS A 15 8.02 -4.01 -5.57
CA LYS A 15 8.64 -4.56 -4.34
C LYS A 15 7.63 -5.03 -3.28
N LEU A 16 6.40 -4.54 -3.33
CA LEU A 16 5.30 -4.96 -2.45
C LEU A 16 4.40 -5.98 -3.15
N LYS A 17 4.93 -6.72 -4.14
CA LYS A 17 4.17 -7.74 -4.90
C LYS A 17 2.89 -7.19 -5.56
N GLY A 18 2.93 -5.94 -6.01
CA GLY A 18 1.77 -5.31 -6.66
C GLY A 18 0.81 -4.63 -5.69
N LEU A 19 1.10 -4.62 -4.38
CA LEU A 19 0.27 -3.96 -3.38
C LEU A 19 0.57 -2.46 -3.26
N THR A 20 -0.45 -1.72 -2.82
CA THR A 20 -0.33 -0.34 -2.36
C THR A 20 0.30 -0.29 -0.96
N PRO A 21 0.84 0.86 -0.53
CA PRO A 21 1.40 1.00 0.81
C PRO A 21 0.43 0.68 1.94
N VAL A 22 -0.86 1.00 1.79
CA VAL A 22 -1.87 0.67 2.82
C VAL A 22 -2.19 -0.82 2.84
N GLU A 23 -2.39 -1.46 1.68
CA GLU A 23 -2.65 -2.90 1.61
C GLU A 23 -1.51 -3.73 2.19
N TYR A 24 -0.26 -3.35 1.90
CA TYR A 24 0.90 -4.03 2.46
C TYR A 24 0.96 -3.94 4.00
N ARG A 25 0.59 -2.80 4.58
CA ARG A 25 0.51 -2.64 6.05
C ARG A 25 -0.59 -3.51 6.64
N ASN A 26 -1.77 -3.53 6.01
CA ASN A 26 -2.89 -4.35 6.46
C ASN A 26 -2.56 -5.84 6.38
N GLN A 27 -1.87 -6.29 5.32
CA GLN A 27 -1.41 -7.66 5.20
C GLN A 27 -0.45 -8.03 6.35
N ALA A 28 0.51 -7.16 6.67
CA ALA A 28 1.45 -7.38 7.76
C ALA A 28 0.74 -7.46 9.13
N LEU A 29 -0.31 -6.67 9.35
CA LEU A 29 -1.14 -6.73 10.56
C LEU A 29 -1.98 -8.00 10.65
N SER A 30 -2.46 -8.53 9.51
CA SER A 30 -3.24 -9.77 9.48
C SER A 30 -2.40 -11.04 9.61
N ALA A 31 -1.10 -10.95 9.32
CA ALA A 31 -0.15 -12.05 9.40
C ALA A 31 0.55 -12.15 10.76
N ALA A 32 0.32 -11.17 11.65
CA ALA A 32 0.76 -11.17 13.05
C ALA A 32 -0.25 -11.94 13.91
#